data_AF-A0A833G5H3-F1
#
_entry.id   AF-A0A833G5H3-F1
#
_cell.length_a   1.000
_cell.length_b   1.000
_cell.length_c   1.000
_cell.angle_alpha   90.00
_cell.angle_beta   90.00
_cell.angle_gamma   90.00
#
_symmetry.space_group_name_H-M   'P 1'
#
loop_
_entity.id
_entity.type
_entity.pdbx_description
1 polymer ?
#
loop_
_entity_poly.entity_id
_entity_poly.type
_entity_poly.pdbx_seq_one_letter_code
_entity_poly.pdbx_strand_id
1 'polypeptide(L)'
;MRATASKGGFDVRAIGGSHVVLLAIDATKAAREGLLGFALKRSEAGRNESYWLKGLKVFRETVPQPQPGQRYSTLEHPIQSFLWGDYSAKPGKTYSFIVRPVYGGPRNLAYGEDVEVTISTENEDEGTHAVYFNRGAIASQAFAERFGSKGPEDPDDPADPTTVWLSRGLLEAALHFIDDTRAGETLRVAAYEFSYAPILDALEAARQRGVDLIVVYEAGKETVKGKRVDTQATKSNAKAIKAAKLPKAMLRQRKNRNDIPHNKFMVRL
;
A
#
# COMPACT_ATOMS: atom_id res chain seq x y z
N MET A 1 -1.37 -15.15 3.68
CA MET A 1 -1.48 -16.55 3.18
C MET A 1 -0.25 -16.96 2.37
N ARG A 2 0.11 -18.26 2.30
CA ARG A 2 1.29 -18.73 1.54
C ARG A 2 0.98 -20.03 0.78
N ALA A 3 1.52 -20.18 -0.42
CA ALA A 3 1.44 -21.39 -1.23
C ALA A 3 2.76 -21.61 -1.99
N THR A 4 3.05 -22.86 -2.34
CA THR A 4 4.25 -23.23 -3.08
C THR A 4 3.92 -24.26 -4.15
N ALA A 5 4.60 -24.18 -5.28
CA ALA A 5 4.54 -25.18 -6.34
C ALA A 5 5.92 -25.33 -6.99
N SER A 6 6.23 -26.52 -7.47
CA SER A 6 7.54 -26.86 -8.02
C SER A 6 7.38 -27.68 -9.29
N LYS A 7 8.11 -27.35 -10.35
CA LYS A 7 8.15 -28.14 -11.59
C LYS A 7 9.40 -27.83 -12.40
N GLY A 8 9.99 -28.83 -13.07
CA GLY A 8 11.07 -28.62 -14.03
C GLY A 8 12.32 -27.94 -13.47
N GLY A 9 12.61 -28.10 -12.18
CA GLY A 9 13.73 -27.44 -11.52
C GLY A 9 13.50 -25.97 -11.15
N PHE A 10 12.24 -25.52 -11.16
CA PHE A 10 11.77 -24.25 -10.64
C PHE A 10 10.89 -24.45 -9.41
N ASP A 11 11.04 -23.56 -8.44
CA ASP A 11 10.20 -23.45 -7.26
C ASP A 11 9.53 -22.09 -7.25
N VAL A 12 8.21 -22.03 -7.05
CA VAL A 12 7.44 -20.79 -6.96
C VAL A 12 6.78 -20.74 -5.60
N ARG A 13 7.03 -19.66 -4.87
CA ARG A 13 6.36 -19.33 -3.60
C ARG A 13 5.48 -18.11 -3.78
N ALA A 14 4.18 -18.30 -3.63
CA ALA A 14 3.19 -17.24 -3.58
C ALA A 14 2.92 -16.82 -2.13
N ILE A 15 2.87 -15.51 -1.89
CA ILE A 15 2.52 -14.91 -0.60
C ILE A 15 1.40 -13.90 -0.85
N GLY A 16 0.20 -14.21 -0.37
CA GLY A 16 -0.95 -13.33 -0.45
C GLY A 16 -1.04 -12.42 0.79
N GLY A 17 -1.13 -11.11 0.55
CA GLY A 17 -1.74 -10.15 1.49
C GLY A 17 -3.18 -9.85 1.05
N SER A 18 -3.78 -8.77 1.53
CA SER A 18 -5.17 -8.43 1.17
C SER A 18 -5.30 -7.92 -0.26
N HIS A 19 -4.34 -7.12 -0.73
CA HIS A 19 -4.39 -6.55 -2.08
C HIS A 19 -3.07 -6.69 -2.87
N VAL A 20 -2.25 -7.64 -2.47
CA VAL A 20 -1.00 -7.95 -3.16
C VAL A 20 -0.76 -9.44 -3.12
N VAL A 21 -0.32 -10.00 -4.23
CA VAL A 21 0.31 -11.32 -4.25
C VAL A 21 1.76 -11.15 -4.66
N LEU A 22 2.68 -11.57 -3.81
CA LEU A 22 4.09 -11.66 -4.13
C LEU A 22 4.42 -13.07 -4.61
N LEU A 23 5.10 -13.16 -5.75
CA LEU A 23 5.63 -14.41 -6.31
C LEU A 23 7.15 -14.34 -6.21
N ALA A 24 7.73 -15.21 -5.40
CA ALA A 24 9.16 -15.48 -5.38
C ALA A 24 9.44 -16.77 -6.14
N ILE A 25 10.38 -16.72 -7.06
CA ILE A 25 10.75 -17.83 -7.94
C ILE A 25 12.19 -18.21 -7.57
N ASP A 26 12.48 -19.50 -7.52
CA ASP A 26 13.84 -20.04 -7.47
C ASP A 26 14.04 -21.03 -8.62
N ALA A 27 15.29 -21.25 -9.00
CA ALA A 27 15.65 -22.13 -10.09
C ALA A 27 16.99 -22.82 -9.85
N THR A 28 17.01 -24.13 -10.07
CA THR A 28 18.25 -24.91 -10.04
C THR A 28 19.28 -24.38 -11.05
N LYS A 29 20.56 -24.69 -10.84
CA LYS A 29 21.62 -24.27 -11.78
C LYS A 29 21.36 -24.75 -13.21
N ALA A 30 20.87 -25.97 -13.38
CA ALA A 30 20.54 -26.53 -14.69
C ALA A 30 19.35 -25.82 -15.33
N ALA A 31 18.26 -25.58 -14.58
CA ALA A 31 17.07 -24.91 -15.11
C ALA A 31 17.31 -23.46 -15.54
N ARG A 32 18.34 -22.79 -14.98
CA ARG A 32 18.73 -21.42 -15.34
C ARG A 32 19.53 -21.30 -16.63
N GLU A 33 20.05 -22.41 -17.17
CA GLU A 33 20.86 -22.37 -18.38
C GLU A 33 20.02 -21.86 -19.56
N GLY A 34 20.45 -20.74 -20.16
CA GLY A 34 19.73 -20.09 -21.27
C GLY A 34 18.40 -19.42 -20.90
N LEU A 35 18.08 -19.31 -19.59
CA LEU A 35 16.84 -18.70 -19.13
C LEU A 35 16.84 -17.19 -19.43
N LEU A 36 15.88 -16.75 -20.23
CA LEU A 36 15.68 -15.35 -20.59
C LEU A 36 14.83 -14.60 -19.53
N GLY A 37 13.86 -15.29 -18.92
CA GLY A 37 13.00 -14.76 -17.87
C GLY A 37 11.71 -15.57 -17.71
N PHE A 38 10.66 -14.93 -17.21
CA PHE A 38 9.38 -15.58 -16.91
C PHE A 38 8.18 -14.86 -17.54
N ALA A 39 7.32 -15.61 -18.21
CA ALA A 39 5.99 -15.15 -18.58
C ALA A 39 5.02 -15.52 -17.46
N LEU A 40 4.19 -14.57 -17.00
CA LEU A 40 3.26 -14.79 -15.90
C LEU A 40 1.83 -14.66 -16.40
N LYS A 41 0.99 -15.64 -16.12
CA LYS A 41 -0.46 -15.58 -16.37
C LYS A 41 -1.18 -15.52 -15.03
N ARG A 42 -2.21 -14.69 -14.92
CA ARG A 42 -3.12 -14.67 -13.77
C ARG A 42 -4.51 -15.12 -14.21
N SER A 43 -5.19 -15.81 -13.30
CA SER A 43 -6.63 -16.06 -13.36
C SER A 43 -7.28 -15.85 -11.99
N GLU A 44 -8.54 -15.40 -11.98
CA GLU A 44 -9.36 -15.27 -10.76
C GLU A 44 -10.40 -16.40 -10.72
N ALA A 45 -10.48 -17.12 -9.59
CA ALA A 45 -11.44 -18.20 -9.42
C ALA A 45 -12.89 -17.67 -9.52
N GLY A 46 -13.75 -18.40 -10.24
CA GLY A 46 -15.15 -18.03 -10.44
C GLY A 46 -15.39 -16.88 -11.42
N ARG A 47 -14.35 -16.39 -12.11
CA ARG A 47 -14.47 -15.41 -13.21
C ARG A 47 -13.84 -15.94 -14.47
N ASN A 48 -14.41 -15.56 -15.62
CA ASN A 48 -13.78 -15.80 -16.92
C ASN A 48 -12.71 -14.73 -17.23
N GLU A 49 -11.81 -14.49 -16.28
CA GLU A 49 -10.75 -13.50 -16.38
C GLU A 49 -9.40 -14.23 -16.27
N SER A 50 -8.74 -14.44 -17.41
CA SER A 50 -7.44 -15.11 -17.49
C SER A 50 -6.58 -14.45 -18.56
N TYR A 51 -5.44 -13.88 -18.17
CA TYR A 51 -4.58 -13.13 -19.08
C TYR A 51 -3.12 -13.19 -18.68
N TRP A 52 -2.25 -13.10 -19.68
CA TRP A 52 -0.81 -12.86 -19.46
C TRP A 52 -0.63 -11.45 -18.91
N LEU A 53 0.12 -11.34 -17.83
CA LEU A 53 0.44 -10.05 -17.22
C LEU A 53 1.15 -9.17 -18.24
N LYS A 54 1.08 -7.85 -18.02
CA LYS A 54 1.70 -6.87 -18.91
C LYS A 54 2.64 -5.95 -18.15
N GLY A 55 3.76 -5.61 -18.76
CA GLY A 55 4.77 -4.71 -18.22
C GLY A 55 5.17 -3.62 -19.21
N LEU A 56 6.03 -2.69 -18.78
CA LEU A 56 6.55 -1.60 -19.63
C LEU A 56 7.90 -1.96 -20.29
N LYS A 57 8.62 -2.94 -19.75
CA LYS A 57 9.92 -3.35 -20.27
C LYS A 57 9.74 -4.21 -21.51
N VAL A 58 10.51 -3.91 -22.54
CA VAL A 58 10.53 -4.62 -23.81
C VAL A 58 11.96 -4.88 -24.25
N PHE A 59 12.12 -5.80 -25.21
CA PHE A 59 13.38 -5.95 -25.92
C PHE A 59 13.40 -5.00 -27.11
N ARG A 60 14.47 -4.22 -27.23
CA ARG A 60 14.64 -3.28 -28.35
C ARG A 60 14.60 -3.98 -29.72
N GLU A 61 15.01 -5.24 -29.77
CA GLU A 61 15.05 -6.04 -31.00
C GLU A 61 13.66 -6.33 -31.57
N THR A 62 12.63 -6.43 -30.73
CA THR A 62 11.25 -6.68 -31.13
C THR A 62 10.38 -5.43 -31.07
N VAL A 63 10.71 -4.49 -30.17
CA VAL A 63 10.06 -3.19 -30.05
C VAL A 63 11.14 -2.09 -30.05
N PRO A 64 11.61 -1.63 -31.23
CA PRO A 64 12.70 -0.65 -31.32
C PRO A 64 12.37 0.72 -30.75
N GLN A 65 11.09 1.10 -30.78
CA GLN A 65 10.56 2.39 -30.34
C GLN A 65 9.29 2.17 -29.51
N PRO A 66 9.40 1.82 -28.21
CA PRO A 66 8.24 1.63 -27.36
C PRO A 66 7.52 2.97 -27.12
N GLN A 67 6.18 2.93 -27.13
CA GLN A 67 5.38 4.10 -26.82
C GLN A 67 5.33 4.33 -25.30
N PRO A 68 5.49 5.57 -24.81
CA PRO A 68 5.36 5.85 -23.39
C PRO A 68 4.01 5.38 -22.82
N GLY A 69 4.05 4.63 -21.72
CA GLY A 69 2.86 4.08 -21.05
C GLY A 69 2.25 2.83 -21.71
N GLN A 70 2.69 2.45 -22.91
CA GLN A 70 2.22 1.21 -23.54
C GLN A 70 2.69 -0.02 -22.74
N ARG A 71 1.76 -0.93 -22.47
CA ARG A 71 2.03 -2.18 -21.76
C ARG A 71 2.09 -3.35 -22.74
N TYR A 72 3.11 -4.20 -22.57
CA TYR A 72 3.41 -5.34 -23.43
C TYR A 72 3.28 -6.64 -22.65
N SER A 73 2.85 -7.71 -23.33
CA SER A 73 2.60 -9.01 -22.71
C SER A 73 3.89 -9.64 -22.19
N THR A 74 3.88 -10.20 -20.99
CA THR A 74 5.03 -10.95 -20.47
C THR A 74 5.29 -12.24 -21.24
N LEU A 75 4.33 -12.70 -22.05
CA LEU A 75 4.53 -13.85 -22.94
C LEU A 75 5.55 -13.57 -24.05
N GLU A 76 5.62 -12.32 -24.50
CA GLU A 76 6.53 -11.85 -25.56
C GLU A 76 7.74 -11.10 -24.97
N HIS A 77 7.56 -10.52 -23.78
CA HIS A 77 8.56 -9.77 -23.04
C HIS A 77 8.69 -10.31 -21.61
N PRO A 78 9.28 -11.50 -21.44
CA PRO A 78 9.41 -12.16 -20.13
C PRO A 78 10.07 -11.26 -19.08
N ILE A 79 9.58 -11.39 -17.85
CA ILE A 79 10.08 -10.70 -16.68
C ILE A 79 11.47 -11.26 -16.34
N GLN A 80 12.48 -10.39 -16.35
CA GLN A 80 13.86 -10.74 -16.00
C GLN A 80 14.13 -10.53 -14.51
N SER A 81 13.31 -11.15 -13.67
CA SER A 81 13.38 -11.06 -12.20
C SER A 81 12.83 -12.34 -11.60
N PHE A 82 13.43 -12.78 -10.50
CA PHE A 82 12.95 -13.90 -9.68
C PHE A 82 11.92 -13.46 -8.62
N LEU A 83 11.53 -12.18 -8.63
CA LEU A 83 10.50 -11.63 -7.76
C LEU A 83 9.51 -10.81 -8.58
N TRP A 84 8.22 -11.04 -8.34
CA TRP A 84 7.12 -10.26 -8.91
C TRP A 84 6.06 -9.94 -7.86
N GLY A 85 5.44 -8.76 -7.97
CA GLY A 85 4.30 -8.37 -7.13
C GLY A 85 3.11 -7.96 -7.97
N ASP A 86 1.99 -8.66 -7.82
CA ASP A 86 0.70 -8.26 -8.38
C ASP A 86 -0.08 -7.42 -7.35
N TYR A 87 -0.03 -6.10 -7.52
CA TYR A 87 -0.70 -5.11 -6.67
C TYR A 87 -2.17 -4.84 -7.07
N SER A 88 -2.72 -5.64 -7.99
CA SER A 88 -4.11 -5.54 -8.44
C SER A 88 -5.01 -6.67 -7.94
N ALA A 89 -4.47 -7.55 -7.09
CA ALA A 89 -5.25 -8.53 -6.35
C ALA A 89 -6.25 -7.83 -5.41
N LYS A 90 -7.40 -8.47 -5.17
CA LYS A 90 -8.46 -7.95 -4.29
C LYS A 90 -8.57 -8.81 -3.02
N PRO A 91 -9.04 -8.26 -1.89
CA PRO A 91 -9.22 -9.02 -0.65
C PRO A 91 -10.21 -10.18 -0.80
N GLY A 92 -9.95 -11.28 -0.08
CA GLY A 92 -10.84 -12.44 -0.03
C GLY A 92 -11.03 -13.17 -1.36
N LYS A 93 -10.07 -13.10 -2.28
CA LYS A 93 -10.14 -13.74 -3.60
C LYS A 93 -9.09 -14.82 -3.76
N THR A 94 -9.43 -15.83 -4.54
CA THR A 94 -8.50 -16.90 -4.93
C THR A 94 -8.02 -16.65 -6.35
N TYR A 95 -6.70 -16.70 -6.51
CA TYR A 95 -6.01 -16.51 -7.78
C TYR A 95 -5.18 -17.75 -8.11
N SER A 96 -5.15 -18.14 -9.38
CA SER A 96 -4.12 -19.05 -9.92
C SER A 96 -3.15 -18.28 -10.78
N PHE A 97 -1.85 -18.51 -10.55
CA PHE A 97 -0.76 -17.97 -11.32
C PHE A 97 -0.02 -19.09 -12.05
N ILE A 98 0.15 -18.91 -13.36
CA ILE A 98 1.10 -19.70 -14.15
C ILE A 98 2.39 -18.90 -14.26
N VAL A 99 3.50 -19.51 -13.84
CA VAL A 99 4.86 -19.02 -14.07
C VAL A 99 5.49 -19.92 -15.13
N ARG A 100 5.72 -19.35 -16.32
CA ARG A 100 6.30 -20.04 -17.46
C ARG A 100 7.73 -19.57 -17.69
N PRO A 101 8.76 -20.42 -17.52
CA PRO A 101 10.12 -20.05 -17.88
C PRO A 101 10.22 -19.89 -19.40
N VAL A 102 10.95 -18.86 -19.83
CA VAL A 102 11.15 -18.51 -21.23
C VAL A 102 12.65 -18.50 -21.51
N TYR A 103 13.04 -19.16 -22.58
CA TYR A 103 14.42 -19.38 -23.02
C TYR A 103 14.65 -18.79 -24.42
N GLY A 104 15.89 -18.83 -24.87
CA GLY A 104 16.28 -18.38 -26.20
C GLY A 104 16.53 -16.86 -26.25
N GLY A 105 16.24 -16.25 -27.39
CA GLY A 105 16.46 -14.82 -27.62
C GLY A 105 15.16 -14.07 -27.88
N PRO A 106 15.15 -12.72 -27.80
CA PRO A 106 13.93 -11.91 -27.95
C PRO A 106 13.10 -12.17 -29.21
N ARG A 107 13.74 -12.57 -30.32
CA ARG A 107 13.08 -12.91 -31.60
C ARG A 107 12.80 -14.40 -31.79
N ASN A 108 13.26 -15.25 -30.88
CA ASN A 108 13.14 -16.70 -30.96
C ASN A 108 12.95 -17.27 -29.55
N LEU A 109 11.78 -16.99 -28.97
CA LEU A 109 11.41 -17.43 -27.62
C LEU A 109 11.07 -18.92 -27.63
N ALA A 110 11.60 -19.65 -26.66
CA ALA A 110 11.23 -21.03 -26.38
C ALA A 110 10.60 -21.12 -24.99
N TYR A 111 9.46 -21.79 -24.88
CA TYR A 111 8.68 -21.86 -23.64
C TYR A 111 8.94 -23.20 -22.93
N GLY A 112 9.30 -23.13 -21.65
CA GLY A 112 9.41 -24.32 -20.80
C GLY A 112 8.09 -24.71 -20.15
N GLU A 113 8.16 -25.64 -19.21
CA GLU A 113 6.98 -26.14 -18.51
C GLU A 113 6.42 -25.13 -17.49
N ASP A 114 5.09 -25.06 -17.42
CA ASP A 114 4.38 -24.20 -16.47
C ASP A 114 4.52 -24.69 -15.03
N VAL A 115 4.86 -23.77 -14.12
CA VAL A 115 4.63 -23.94 -12.68
C VAL A 115 3.34 -23.20 -12.33
N GLU A 116 2.32 -23.92 -11.88
CA GLU A 116 1.05 -23.33 -11.46
C GLU A 116 0.94 -23.28 -9.94
N VAL A 117 0.61 -22.12 -9.39
CA VAL A 117 0.38 -21.93 -7.95
C VAL A 117 -0.95 -21.23 -7.72
N THR A 118 -1.77 -21.79 -6.83
CA THR A 118 -3.03 -21.19 -6.39
C THR A 118 -2.86 -20.58 -5.00
N ILE A 119 -3.37 -19.38 -4.81
CA ILE A 119 -3.26 -18.62 -3.55
C ILE A 119 -4.52 -17.79 -3.31
N SER A 120 -4.93 -17.70 -2.04
CA SER A 120 -5.98 -16.77 -1.61
C SER A 120 -5.38 -15.53 -0.96
N THR A 121 -5.93 -14.36 -1.28
CA THR A 121 -5.67 -13.11 -0.55
C THR A 121 -6.42 -13.10 0.78
N GLU A 122 -5.88 -12.34 1.72
CA GLU A 122 -6.51 -12.15 3.03
C GLU A 122 -7.71 -11.20 2.92
N ASN A 123 -8.71 -11.38 3.78
CA ASN A 123 -9.71 -10.34 4.03
C ASN A 123 -9.07 -9.21 4.84
N GLU A 124 -9.62 -8.00 4.77
CA GLU A 124 -9.03 -6.86 5.49
C GLU A 124 -9.43 -6.83 6.96
N ASP A 125 -10.61 -7.36 7.29
CA ASP A 125 -11.30 -7.19 8.57
C ASP A 125 -11.75 -8.51 9.25
N GLU A 126 -11.54 -9.66 8.62
CA GLU A 126 -11.88 -10.95 9.22
C GLU A 126 -10.71 -11.49 10.06
N GLY A 127 -10.70 -11.18 11.36
CA GLY A 127 -9.76 -11.78 12.31
C GLY A 127 -9.57 -10.97 13.59
N THR A 128 -8.57 -11.38 14.39
CA THR A 128 -8.14 -10.66 15.60
C THR A 128 -7.45 -9.33 15.27
N HIS A 129 -6.80 -9.25 14.10
CA HIS A 129 -6.07 -8.07 13.64
C HIS A 129 -6.51 -7.72 12.23
N ALA A 130 -6.79 -6.44 11.99
CA ALA A 130 -7.00 -5.86 10.67
C ALA A 130 -5.79 -5.00 10.29
N VAL A 131 -5.26 -5.18 9.09
CA VAL A 131 -4.04 -4.48 8.64
C VAL A 131 -4.32 -3.78 7.31
N TYR A 132 -4.26 -2.45 7.34
CA TYR A 132 -4.53 -1.59 6.18
C TYR A 132 -3.25 -0.91 5.72
N PHE A 133 -3.01 -0.94 4.40
CA PHE A 133 -1.88 -0.26 3.76
C PHE A 133 -2.40 0.79 2.79
N ASN A 134 -2.17 2.06 3.10
CA ASN A 134 -2.43 3.14 2.15
C ASN A 134 -1.50 3.04 0.93
N ARG A 135 -1.89 3.69 -0.17
CA ARG A 135 -1.05 3.83 -1.37
C ARG A 135 -0.12 5.03 -1.20
N GLY A 136 1.04 4.83 -0.57
CA GLY A 136 2.04 5.88 -0.32
C GLY A 136 2.78 6.42 -1.56
N ALA A 137 2.20 6.35 -2.76
CA ALA A 137 2.92 6.54 -4.02
C ALA A 137 2.22 7.54 -4.95
N ILE A 138 2.02 8.77 -4.48
CA ILE A 138 1.52 9.88 -5.34
C ILE A 138 2.45 10.14 -6.55
N ALA A 139 3.74 9.83 -6.41
CA ALA A 139 4.73 9.90 -7.49
C ALA A 139 4.76 8.64 -8.40
N SER A 140 3.83 7.70 -8.23
CA SER A 140 3.82 6.47 -9.05
C SER A 140 3.25 6.71 -10.44
N GLN A 141 3.68 5.88 -11.39
CA GLN A 141 3.07 5.82 -12.72
C GLN A 141 1.57 5.48 -12.65
N ALA A 142 1.16 4.60 -11.72
CA ALA A 142 -0.25 4.26 -11.55
C ALA A 142 -1.09 5.47 -11.11
N PHE A 143 -0.54 6.34 -10.26
CA PHE A 143 -1.18 7.60 -9.91
C PHE A 143 -1.25 8.55 -11.10
N ALA A 144 -0.14 8.72 -11.83
CA ALA A 144 -0.08 9.56 -13.01
C ALA A 144 -1.07 9.12 -14.11
N GLU A 145 -1.16 7.82 -14.38
CA GLU A 145 -2.10 7.24 -15.36
C GLU A 145 -3.56 7.45 -14.94
N ARG A 146 -3.86 7.34 -13.64
CA ARG A 146 -5.22 7.40 -13.12
C ARG A 146 -5.73 8.83 -12.93
N PHE A 147 -4.88 9.74 -12.46
CA PHE A 147 -5.25 11.09 -12.03
C PHE A 147 -4.49 12.20 -12.76
N GLY A 148 -3.69 11.87 -13.78
CA GLY A 148 -2.93 12.86 -14.55
C GLY A 148 -1.89 13.61 -13.72
N SER A 149 -1.37 12.98 -12.66
CA SER A 149 -0.49 13.61 -11.67
C SER A 149 -1.10 14.81 -10.94
N LYS A 150 -2.42 14.96 -10.98
CA LYS A 150 -3.16 15.95 -10.19
C LYS A 150 -3.52 15.33 -8.84
N GLY A 151 -3.14 16.03 -7.76
CA GLY A 151 -3.58 15.67 -6.41
C GLY A 151 -5.07 15.92 -6.18
N PRO A 152 -5.62 15.53 -5.02
CA PRO A 152 -6.97 15.91 -4.62
C PRO A 152 -7.11 17.44 -4.63
N GLU A 153 -8.29 17.95 -4.98
CA GLU A 153 -8.56 19.40 -4.93
C GLU A 153 -8.62 19.88 -3.49
N ASP A 154 -9.26 19.07 -2.64
CA ASP A 154 -9.21 19.20 -1.20
C ASP A 154 -8.68 17.88 -0.59
N PRO A 155 -7.46 17.86 -0.03
CA PRO A 155 -6.93 16.66 0.61
C PRO A 155 -7.74 16.25 1.85
N ASP A 156 -8.47 17.18 2.50
CA ASP A 156 -9.30 16.91 3.66
C ASP A 156 -10.70 16.39 3.29
N ASP A 157 -11.08 16.35 2.00
CA ASP A 157 -12.33 15.72 1.55
C ASP A 157 -12.16 14.18 1.51
N PRO A 158 -12.80 13.42 2.42
CA PRO A 158 -12.70 11.96 2.42
C PRO A 158 -13.45 11.32 1.24
N ALA A 159 -14.30 12.05 0.53
CA ALA A 159 -15.01 11.59 -0.65
C ALA A 159 -14.25 11.86 -1.96
N ASP A 160 -13.17 12.66 -1.94
CA ASP A 160 -12.36 12.91 -3.13
C ASP A 160 -11.83 11.58 -3.69
N PRO A 161 -12.03 11.26 -4.98
CA PRO A 161 -11.63 9.98 -5.56
C PRO A 161 -10.13 9.67 -5.42
N THR A 162 -9.29 10.70 -5.37
CA THR A 162 -7.86 10.62 -5.16
C THR A 162 -7.56 10.27 -3.71
N THR A 163 -8.21 10.96 -2.76
CA THR A 163 -8.10 10.67 -1.32
C THR A 163 -8.56 9.24 -1.01
N VAL A 164 -9.72 8.83 -1.51
CA VAL A 164 -10.25 7.45 -1.37
C VAL A 164 -9.25 6.44 -1.93
N TRP A 165 -8.72 6.68 -3.13
CA TRP A 165 -7.76 5.78 -3.74
C TRP A 165 -6.43 5.72 -2.96
N LEU A 166 -5.93 6.85 -2.45
CA LEU A 166 -4.70 6.88 -1.66
C LEU A 166 -4.90 6.23 -0.28
N SER A 167 -6.01 6.51 0.39
CA SER A 167 -6.38 5.95 1.70
C SER A 167 -6.44 4.43 1.66
N ARG A 168 -7.14 3.87 0.66
CA ARG A 168 -7.33 2.42 0.50
C ARG A 168 -7.89 1.76 1.78
N GLY A 169 -9.00 2.28 2.31
CA GLY A 169 -9.68 1.72 3.48
C GLY A 169 -9.05 2.09 4.82
N LEU A 170 -7.84 2.66 4.85
CA LEU A 170 -7.17 3.03 6.11
C LEU A 170 -7.93 4.13 6.86
N LEU A 171 -8.41 5.16 6.16
CA LEU A 171 -9.16 6.24 6.77
C LEU A 171 -10.47 5.71 7.35
N GLU A 172 -11.20 4.91 6.58
CA GLU A 172 -12.45 4.29 6.97
C GLU A 172 -12.27 3.43 8.23
N ALA A 173 -11.22 2.62 8.28
CA ALA A 173 -10.87 1.82 9.45
C ALA A 173 -10.51 2.69 10.67
N ALA A 174 -9.75 3.77 10.47
CA ALA A 174 -9.38 4.69 11.55
C ALA A 174 -10.59 5.45 12.12
N LEU A 175 -11.49 5.93 11.25
CA LEU A 175 -12.73 6.60 11.64
C LEU A 175 -13.65 5.63 12.38
N HIS A 176 -13.82 4.41 11.87
CA HIS A 176 -14.60 3.37 12.53
C HIS A 176 -14.04 3.03 13.92
N PHE A 177 -12.72 2.92 14.08
CA PHE A 177 -12.10 2.67 15.39
C PHE A 177 -12.40 3.78 16.41
N ILE A 178 -12.35 5.04 15.98
CA ILE A 178 -12.70 6.18 16.84
C ILE A 178 -14.19 6.16 17.18
N ASP A 179 -15.05 5.88 16.20
CA ASP A 179 -16.50 5.90 16.38
C ASP A 179 -16.99 4.75 17.28
N ASP A 180 -16.43 3.55 17.12
CA ASP A 180 -16.72 2.37 17.94
C ASP A 180 -16.24 2.51 19.40
N THR A 181 -15.46 3.55 19.74
CA THR A 181 -15.13 3.87 21.13
C THR A 181 -16.33 4.54 21.83
N ARG A 182 -16.88 3.85 22.84
CA ARG A 182 -18.16 4.15 23.48
C ARG A 182 -18.03 5.16 24.62
N ALA A 183 -19.14 5.81 24.97
CA ALA A 183 -19.20 6.71 26.12
C ALA A 183 -18.73 6.00 27.41
N GLY A 184 -17.87 6.65 28.19
CA GLY A 184 -17.25 6.07 29.39
C GLY A 184 -15.99 5.23 29.13
N GLU A 185 -15.70 4.85 27.88
CA GLU A 185 -14.42 4.23 27.51
C GLU A 185 -13.32 5.26 27.38
N THR A 186 -12.08 4.78 27.36
CA THR A 186 -10.88 5.61 27.27
C THR A 186 -10.21 5.48 25.90
N LEU A 187 -9.87 6.61 25.27
CA LEU A 187 -9.07 6.67 24.06
C LEU A 187 -7.81 7.52 24.30
N ARG A 188 -6.64 6.96 23.98
CA ARG A 188 -5.35 7.65 24.05
C ARG A 188 -4.72 7.71 22.67
N VAL A 189 -4.34 8.90 22.23
CA VAL A 189 -3.77 9.13 20.89
C VAL A 189 -2.37 9.71 21.00
N ALA A 190 -1.44 9.13 20.25
CA ALA A 190 -0.15 9.73 19.98
C ALA A 190 -0.10 10.11 18.50
N ALA A 191 0.05 11.40 18.19
CA ALA A 191 0.06 11.89 16.81
C ALA A 191 1.21 12.87 16.58
N TYR A 192 2.23 12.45 15.82
CA TYR A 192 3.28 13.37 15.38
C TYR A 192 2.70 14.46 14.47
N GLU A 193 2.09 14.07 13.37
CA GLU A 193 1.32 14.97 12.51
C GLU A 193 -0.15 14.83 12.88
N PHE A 194 -0.73 15.92 13.37
CA PHE A 194 -2.08 16.01 13.90
C PHE A 194 -2.79 17.18 13.23
N SER A 195 -2.97 17.06 11.91
CA SER A 195 -3.53 18.12 11.09
C SER A 195 -4.58 17.69 10.07
N TYR A 196 -4.94 16.41 10.02
CA TYR A 196 -5.90 15.89 9.05
C TYR A 196 -7.34 16.06 9.56
N ALA A 197 -8.13 16.93 8.92
CA ALA A 197 -9.39 17.43 9.48
C ALA A 197 -10.40 16.31 9.83
N PRO A 198 -10.63 15.29 8.97
CA PRO A 198 -11.58 14.21 9.30
C PRO A 198 -11.26 13.46 10.60
N ILE A 199 -9.97 13.25 10.90
CA ILE A 199 -9.56 12.59 12.14
C ILE A 199 -9.71 13.53 13.34
N LEU A 200 -9.42 14.82 13.19
CA LEU A 200 -9.60 15.81 14.26
C LEU A 200 -11.09 15.91 14.63
N ASP A 201 -11.97 15.96 13.64
CA ASP A 201 -13.42 16.05 13.83
C ASP A 201 -13.99 14.78 14.47
N ALA A 202 -13.55 13.60 14.02
CA ALA A 202 -13.97 12.32 14.61
C ALA A 202 -13.57 12.20 16.09
N LEU A 203 -12.37 12.66 16.44
CA LEU A 203 -11.90 12.68 17.82
C LEU A 203 -12.69 13.66 18.70
N GLU A 204 -13.03 14.84 18.20
CA GLU A 204 -13.91 15.76 18.92
C GLU A 204 -15.32 15.19 19.09
N ALA A 205 -15.88 14.53 18.08
CA ALA A 205 -17.16 13.85 18.18
C ALA A 205 -17.14 12.75 19.25
N ALA A 206 -16.07 11.95 19.31
CA ALA A 206 -15.89 10.94 20.36
C ALA A 206 -15.85 11.56 21.77
N ARG A 207 -15.14 12.69 21.92
CA ARG A 207 -15.11 13.43 23.18
C ARG A 207 -16.50 13.96 23.56
N GLN A 208 -17.26 14.51 22.61
CA GLN A 208 -18.62 15.01 22.84
C GLN A 208 -19.59 13.88 23.23
N ARG A 209 -19.37 12.68 22.70
CA ARG A 209 -20.10 11.46 23.07
C ARG A 209 -19.81 10.98 24.49
N GLY A 210 -18.72 11.44 25.11
CA GLY A 210 -18.35 11.09 26.49
C GLY A 210 -17.19 10.10 26.61
N VAL A 211 -16.38 9.94 25.57
CA VAL A 211 -15.11 9.20 25.64
C VAL A 211 -14.07 10.00 26.44
N ASP A 212 -13.35 9.36 27.35
CA ASP A 212 -12.17 9.95 27.99
C ASP A 212 -11.02 9.99 26.98
N LEU A 213 -10.85 11.15 26.35
CA LEU A 213 -9.91 11.34 25.24
C LEU A 213 -8.72 12.24 25.62
N ILE A 214 -7.51 11.71 25.43
CA ILE A 214 -6.27 12.49 25.49
C ILE A 214 -5.43 12.28 24.22
N VAL A 215 -4.98 13.38 23.63
CA VAL A 215 -4.10 13.43 22.46
C VAL A 215 -2.77 14.05 22.83
N VAL A 216 -1.68 13.29 22.68
CA VAL A 216 -0.32 13.79 22.74
C VAL A 216 0.17 14.09 21.34
N TYR A 217 0.54 15.34 21.07
CA TYR A 217 0.92 15.78 19.72
C TYR A 217 2.22 16.57 19.69
N GLU A 218 2.83 16.62 18.50
CA GLU A 218 4.06 17.38 18.24
C GLU A 218 3.85 18.90 18.45
N ALA A 219 4.64 19.49 19.34
CA ALA A 219 4.59 20.93 19.64
C ALA A 219 5.97 21.51 19.99
N GLY A 220 7.04 20.86 19.56
CA GLY A 220 8.41 21.26 19.90
C GLY A 220 9.12 21.99 18.76
N LYS A 221 10.44 22.11 18.92
CA LYS A 221 11.30 22.90 18.05
C LYS A 221 12.43 22.05 17.48
N GLU A 222 12.98 22.51 16.37
CA GLU A 222 14.21 22.00 15.76
C GLU A 222 15.26 23.11 15.67
N THR A 223 16.53 22.73 15.50
CA THR A 223 17.63 23.67 15.35
C THR A 223 17.95 23.85 13.87
N VAL A 224 17.64 25.02 13.32
CA VAL A 224 17.96 25.39 11.94
C VAL A 224 18.94 26.55 11.96
N LYS A 225 20.13 26.35 11.39
CA LYS A 225 21.21 27.37 11.37
C LYS A 225 21.49 27.97 12.76
N GLY A 226 21.57 27.11 13.77
CA GLY A 226 21.84 27.50 15.17
C GLY A 226 20.66 28.12 15.94
N LYS A 227 19.47 28.26 15.33
CA LYS A 227 18.28 28.83 15.98
C LYS A 227 17.21 27.78 16.24
N ARG A 228 16.58 27.84 17.41
CA ARG A 228 15.44 26.99 17.75
C ARG A 228 14.16 27.55 17.13
N VAL A 229 13.62 26.84 16.15
CA VAL A 229 12.39 27.21 15.43
C VAL A 229 11.35 26.11 15.53
N ASP A 230 10.07 26.47 15.44
CA ASP A 230 9.00 25.47 15.40
C ASP A 230 9.15 24.59 14.16
N THR A 231 8.99 23.28 14.37
CA THR A 231 8.99 22.31 13.27
C THR A 231 7.80 22.56 12.33
N GLN A 232 7.87 22.02 11.11
CA GLN A 232 6.72 22.06 10.20
C GLN A 232 5.48 21.41 10.82
N ALA A 233 5.63 20.25 11.48
CA ALA A 233 4.54 19.58 12.18
C ALA A 233 3.97 20.44 13.32
N THR A 234 4.80 21.11 14.11
CA THR A 234 4.35 22.04 15.17
C THR A 234 3.46 23.15 14.60
N LYS A 235 3.86 23.76 13.49
CA LYS A 235 3.09 24.81 12.83
C LYS A 235 1.78 24.27 12.25
N SER A 236 1.83 23.12 11.58
CA SER A 236 0.64 22.46 10.98
C SER A 236 -0.38 22.08 12.05
N ASN A 237 0.06 21.41 13.12
CA ASN A 237 -0.78 20.98 14.23
C ASN A 237 -1.43 22.18 14.92
N ALA A 238 -0.67 23.24 15.20
CA ALA A 238 -1.24 24.44 15.83
C ALA A 238 -2.34 25.09 14.99
N LYS A 239 -2.15 25.14 13.65
CA LYS A 239 -3.16 25.65 12.73
C LYS A 239 -4.42 24.77 12.72
N ALA A 240 -4.25 23.45 12.59
CA ALA A 240 -5.36 22.51 12.49
C ALA A 240 -6.16 22.40 13.80
N ILE A 241 -5.48 22.31 14.95
CA ILE A 241 -6.11 22.32 16.28
C ILE A 241 -6.98 23.57 16.47
N LYS A 242 -6.47 24.74 16.05
CA LYS A 242 -7.22 25.99 16.13
C LYS A 242 -8.45 25.97 15.21
N ALA A 243 -8.31 25.47 13.99
CA ALA A 243 -9.40 25.36 13.03
C ALA A 243 -10.52 24.42 13.52
N ALA A 244 -10.15 23.25 14.03
CA ALA A 244 -11.08 22.26 14.59
C ALA A 244 -11.62 22.62 15.98
N LYS A 245 -11.18 23.73 16.59
CA LYS A 245 -11.62 24.23 17.91
C LYS A 245 -11.47 23.20 19.04
N LEU A 246 -10.44 22.35 18.98
CA LEU A 246 -10.26 21.28 19.97
C LEU A 246 -9.96 21.86 21.37
N PRO A 247 -10.62 21.36 22.43
CA PRO A 247 -10.44 21.89 23.77
C PRO A 247 -9.06 21.57 24.33
N LYS A 248 -8.46 22.53 25.06
CA LYS A 248 -7.14 22.31 25.71
C LYS A 248 -7.13 21.11 26.66
N ALA A 249 -8.28 20.77 27.26
CA ALA A 249 -8.40 19.66 28.20
C ALA A 249 -8.02 18.29 27.61
N MET A 250 -8.30 18.05 26.31
CA MET A 250 -7.95 16.80 25.64
C MET A 250 -6.52 16.79 25.06
N LEU A 251 -5.80 17.92 25.09
CA LEU A 251 -4.54 18.09 24.36
C LEU A 251 -3.33 18.08 25.31
N ARG A 252 -2.25 17.40 24.90
CA ARG A 252 -0.97 17.36 25.61
C ARG A 252 0.16 17.65 24.64
N GLN A 253 0.90 18.72 24.91
CA GLN A 253 2.00 19.18 24.04
C GLN A 253 3.27 18.37 24.27
N ARG A 254 3.82 17.77 23.21
CA ARG A 254 5.12 17.11 23.22
C ARG A 254 6.22 18.10 22.82
N LYS A 255 6.70 18.86 23.81
CA LYS A 255 7.75 19.89 23.66
C LYS A 255 9.17 19.38 23.94
N ASN A 256 9.29 18.48 24.92
CA ASN A 256 10.57 18.00 25.43
C ASN A 256 10.87 16.62 24.85
N ARG A 257 11.74 16.59 23.84
CA ARG A 257 12.17 15.36 23.18
C ARG A 257 13.56 15.56 22.59
N ASN A 258 14.29 14.46 22.48
CA ASN A 258 15.63 14.46 21.90
C ASN A 258 15.55 14.42 20.36
N ASP A 259 14.67 13.55 19.83
CA ASP A 259 14.51 13.34 18.40
C ASP A 259 13.06 13.53 17.93
N ILE A 260 12.84 13.41 16.63
CA ILE A 260 11.51 13.47 16.00
C ILE A 260 10.66 12.27 16.48
N PRO A 261 9.54 12.49 17.19
CA PRO A 261 8.80 11.43 17.85
C PRO A 261 7.69 10.97 16.91
N HIS A 262 8.07 10.25 15.85
CA HIS A 262 7.25 9.98 14.67
C HIS A 262 6.03 9.05 14.88
N ASN A 263 5.74 8.70 16.14
CA ASN A 263 4.67 7.81 16.55
C ASN A 263 3.28 8.35 16.17
N LYS A 264 2.47 7.48 15.57
CA LYS A 264 1.10 7.71 15.13
C LYS A 264 0.28 6.47 15.47
N PHE A 265 -0.41 6.48 16.60
CA PHE A 265 -1.24 5.35 17.05
C PHE A 265 -2.35 5.81 18.00
N MET A 266 -3.39 4.99 18.10
CA MET A 266 -4.49 5.15 19.04
C MET A 266 -4.63 3.88 19.88
N VAL A 267 -4.99 4.03 21.15
CA VAL A 267 -5.21 2.91 22.07
C VAL A 267 -6.55 3.12 22.76
N ARG A 268 -7.47 2.17 22.59
CA ARG A 268 -8.70 2.04 23.38
C ARG A 268 -8.39 1.20 24.61
N LEU A 269 -8.71 1.71 25.81
CA LEU A 269 -8.46 1.08 27.11
C LEU A 269 -9.76 0.67 27.80
#